data_AF-A0A3P7DWV8-F1
#
_entry.id   AF-A0A3P7DWV8-F1
#
_cell.length_a   1.000
_cell.length_b   1.000
_cell.length_c   1.000
_cell.angle_alpha   90.00
_cell.angle_beta   90.00
_cell.angle_gamma   90.00
#
_symmetry.space_group_name_H-M   'P 1'
#
loop_
_entity.id
_entity.type
_entity.pdbx_description
1 polymer ?
#
loop_
_entity_poly.entity_id
_entity_poly.type
_entity_poly.pdbx_seq_one_letter_code
_entity_poly.pdbx_strand_id
1 'polypeptide(L)'
;MESVLLIVLFLINPLNGCIHDGNTYKDGDTWVEKDAFIMQCRTKDDGAWMVEITACKTPSGETIALNSSLVDGNYEWKCSKNEDGQIVMQKTLNENAKCDEHERGEQWRETSFLFECGAGGQKKLIACFGQNNEQINVGESKEIGEFIVKCENFSNGTVMIHGVRKGTENATTSEVECIDSKGEHHAAGSWWIDDQQYNKTCSSSGKTEVLNCIAKDGTKIPLNEEVNVGDTKYKYV
;
A
#
# COMPACT_ATOMS: atom_id res chain seq x y z
N MET A 1 21.49 85.20 14.28
CA MET A 1 21.50 83.75 14.54
C MET A 1 21.09 83.09 13.24
N GLU A 2 22.09 82.66 12.46
CA GLU A 2 21.84 82.09 11.13
C GLU A 2 21.21 80.71 11.25
N SER A 3 20.16 80.49 10.45
CA SER A 3 19.32 79.30 10.47
C SER A 3 20.10 78.05 10.07
N VAL A 4 20.07 77.05 10.94
CA VAL A 4 20.52 75.68 10.66
C VAL A 4 19.49 75.03 9.73
N LEU A 5 19.80 74.95 8.43
CA LEU A 5 19.02 74.20 7.46
C LEU A 5 19.50 72.74 7.46
N LEU A 6 18.94 71.93 8.35
CA LEU A 6 19.12 70.47 8.37
C LEU A 6 18.32 69.85 7.21
N ILE A 7 18.97 69.68 6.05
CA ILE A 7 18.45 68.87 4.96
C ILE A 7 18.61 67.41 5.36
N VAL A 8 17.59 66.85 6.00
CA VAL A 8 17.44 65.41 6.17
C VAL A 8 17.01 64.86 4.80
N LEU A 9 17.99 64.52 3.96
CA LEU A 9 17.76 63.70 2.79
C LEU A 9 17.33 62.31 3.26
N PHE A 10 16.02 62.06 3.21
CA PHE A 10 15.47 60.72 3.36
C PHE A 10 16.14 59.82 2.31
N LEU A 11 16.87 58.82 2.80
CA LEU A 11 17.34 57.68 2.02
C LEU A 11 16.10 56.97 1.44
N ILE A 12 15.69 57.38 0.25
CA ILE A 12 14.99 56.47 -0.65
C ILE A 12 16.01 55.39 -1.00
N ASN A 13 15.99 54.28 -0.27
CA ASN A 13 16.33 53.02 -0.88
C ASN A 13 15.05 52.61 -1.63
N PRO A 14 14.85 52.95 -2.92
CA PRO A 14 13.91 52.15 -3.70
C PRO A 14 14.47 50.74 -3.59
N LEU A 15 13.75 49.87 -2.88
CA LEU A 15 14.13 48.47 -2.81
C LEU A 15 14.26 47.99 -4.25
N ASN A 16 15.50 47.73 -4.68
CA ASN A 16 15.85 47.38 -6.05
C ASN A 16 15.52 45.90 -6.30
N GLY A 17 14.26 45.54 -6.09
CA GLY A 17 13.86 44.14 -6.17
C GLY A 17 12.56 43.82 -5.45
N CYS A 18 12.17 42.56 -5.58
CA CYS A 18 11.02 42.00 -4.90
C CYS A 18 11.37 41.63 -3.47
N ILE A 19 10.45 41.88 -2.54
CA ILE A 19 10.55 41.39 -1.16
C ILE A 19 9.58 40.22 -1.02
N HIS A 20 10.11 39.05 -0.65
CA HIS A 20 9.31 37.85 -0.41
C HIS A 20 9.86 37.07 0.77
N ASP A 21 9.00 36.78 1.75
CA ASP A 21 9.36 36.11 3.01
C ASP A 21 10.61 36.69 3.70
N GLY A 22 10.68 38.02 3.79
CA GLY A 22 11.81 38.74 4.40
C GLY A 22 13.10 38.81 3.57
N ASN A 23 13.17 38.13 2.42
CA ASN A 23 14.31 38.15 1.51
C ASN A 23 14.12 39.17 0.38
N THR A 24 15.22 39.72 -0.15
CA THR A 24 15.22 40.64 -1.30
C THR A 24 15.78 39.96 -2.54
N TYR A 25 15.04 40.00 -3.64
CA TYR A 25 15.37 39.36 -4.92
C TYR A 25 15.51 40.41 -6.01
N LYS A 26 16.57 40.32 -6.82
CA LYS A 26 16.80 41.22 -7.96
C LYS A 26 15.91 40.85 -9.14
N ASP A 27 15.81 41.76 -10.11
CA ASP A 27 15.12 41.47 -11.38
C ASP A 27 15.68 40.19 -12.03
N GLY A 28 14.79 39.27 -12.38
CA GLY A 28 15.13 38.00 -13.00
C GLY A 28 15.49 36.87 -12.04
N ASP A 29 15.76 37.15 -10.76
CA ASP A 29 16.04 36.10 -9.76
C ASP A 29 14.87 35.10 -9.67
N THR A 30 15.21 33.82 -9.59
CA THR A 30 14.24 32.72 -9.46
C THR A 30 14.53 31.86 -8.24
N TRP A 31 13.49 31.40 -7.56
CA TRP A 31 13.59 30.47 -6.44
C TRP A 31 12.41 29.50 -6.42
N VAL A 32 12.50 28.45 -5.61
CA VAL A 32 11.42 27.47 -5.46
C VAL A 32 10.73 27.68 -4.12
N GLU A 33 9.41 27.83 -4.16
CA GLU A 33 8.53 27.97 -3.00
C GLU A 33 7.77 26.66 -2.79
N LYS A 34 7.67 26.21 -1.53
CA LYS A 34 7.00 24.96 -1.12
C LYS A 34 7.43 23.73 -1.93
N ASP A 35 8.71 23.67 -2.31
CA ASP A 35 9.32 22.60 -3.10
C ASP A 35 8.64 22.32 -4.47
N ALA A 36 7.77 23.22 -4.94
CA ALA A 36 6.90 22.94 -6.08
C ALA A 36 6.66 24.12 -7.02
N PHE A 37 6.77 25.38 -6.58
CA PHE A 37 6.44 26.54 -7.41
C PHE A 37 7.68 27.37 -7.70
N ILE A 38 8.00 27.56 -8.99
CA ILE A 38 9.14 28.38 -9.42
C ILE A 38 8.69 29.83 -9.46
N MET A 39 9.18 30.61 -8.52
CA MET A 39 8.95 32.03 -8.41
C MET A 39 9.97 32.81 -9.24
N GLN A 40 9.58 33.95 -9.78
CA GLN A 40 10.50 34.91 -10.41
C GLN A 40 10.17 36.34 -9.97
N CYS A 41 11.22 37.11 -9.67
CA CYS A 41 11.10 38.54 -9.48
C CYS A 41 11.16 39.27 -10.82
N ARG A 42 10.23 40.19 -11.06
CA ARG A 42 10.16 41.02 -12.26
C ARG A 42 9.90 42.47 -11.92
N THR A 43 10.55 43.38 -12.64
CA THR A 43 10.10 44.77 -12.75
C THR A 43 9.04 44.91 -13.84
N LYS A 44 8.00 45.70 -13.57
CA LYS A 44 7.01 46.15 -14.55
C LYS A 44 7.48 47.41 -15.26
N ASP A 45 6.82 47.77 -16.36
CA ASP A 45 7.14 48.98 -17.14
C ASP A 45 7.00 50.28 -16.33
N ASP A 46 6.16 50.30 -15.29
CA ASP A 46 5.97 51.42 -14.37
C ASP A 46 7.04 51.48 -13.25
N GLY A 47 8.01 50.56 -13.27
CA GLY A 47 9.05 50.41 -12.26
C GLY A 47 8.61 49.68 -10.99
N ALA A 48 7.37 49.17 -10.93
CA ALA A 48 6.90 48.38 -9.80
C ALA A 48 7.43 46.95 -9.85
N TRP A 49 7.81 46.42 -8.69
CA TRP A 49 8.27 45.03 -8.55
C TRP A 49 7.11 44.07 -8.34
N MET A 50 7.19 42.89 -8.96
CA MET A 50 6.23 41.81 -8.76
C MET A 50 6.92 40.45 -8.66
N VAL A 51 6.36 39.59 -7.82
CA VAL A 51 6.70 38.18 -7.76
C VAL A 51 5.64 37.40 -8.52
N GLU A 52 6.06 36.57 -9.46
CA GLU A 52 5.17 35.69 -10.21
C GLU A 52 5.60 34.24 -10.11
N ILE A 53 4.63 33.33 -10.18
CA ILE A 53 4.90 31.90 -10.39
C ILE A 53 5.03 31.68 -11.89
N THR A 54 6.15 31.15 -12.34
CA THR A 54 6.49 30.96 -13.76
C THR A 54 6.33 29.50 -14.21
N ALA A 55 6.46 28.55 -13.28
CA ALA A 55 6.37 27.12 -13.54
C ALA A 55 6.15 26.35 -12.23
N CYS A 56 5.85 25.07 -12.34
CA CYS A 56 5.93 24.12 -11.24
C CYS A 56 7.20 23.26 -11.35
N LYS A 57 7.62 22.65 -10.25
CA LYS A 57 8.76 21.73 -10.15
C LYS A 57 8.30 20.42 -9.52
N THR A 58 8.61 19.28 -10.14
CA THR A 58 8.30 17.97 -9.57
C THR A 58 9.25 17.63 -8.42
N PRO A 59 8.90 16.66 -7.55
CA PRO A 59 9.81 16.19 -6.49
C PRO A 59 11.15 15.63 -7.02
N SER A 60 11.21 15.14 -8.26
CA SER A 60 12.47 14.69 -8.89
C SER A 60 13.33 15.85 -9.42
N GLY A 61 12.72 17.03 -9.58
CA GLY A 61 13.37 18.27 -9.99
C GLY A 61 13.01 18.76 -11.38
N GLU A 62 12.16 18.05 -12.12
CA GLU A 62 11.70 18.43 -13.45
C GLU A 62 10.83 19.69 -13.42
N THR A 63 10.92 20.53 -14.45
CA THR A 63 10.18 21.79 -14.55
C THR A 63 8.99 21.66 -15.50
N ILE A 64 7.82 22.14 -15.07
CA ILE A 64 6.56 22.11 -15.81
C ILE A 64 6.07 23.54 -16.00
N ALA A 65 6.00 24.00 -17.26
CA ALA A 65 5.44 25.32 -17.56
C ALA A 65 3.97 25.42 -17.12
N LEU A 66 3.50 26.64 -16.85
CA LEU A 66 2.09 26.87 -16.54
C LEU A 66 1.19 26.35 -17.68
N ASN A 67 0.05 25.79 -17.30
CA ASN A 67 -0.94 25.15 -18.16
C ASN A 67 -0.38 23.98 -18.99
N SER A 68 0.68 23.34 -18.52
CA SER A 68 1.30 22.19 -19.15
C SER A 68 1.28 20.96 -18.23
N SER A 69 1.49 19.80 -18.83
CA SER A 69 1.70 18.54 -18.11
C SER A 69 3.05 17.93 -18.47
N LEU A 70 3.58 17.10 -17.59
CA LEU A 70 4.79 16.31 -17.78
C LEU A 70 4.60 14.94 -17.12
N VAL A 71 5.07 13.88 -17.77
CA VAL A 71 5.20 12.56 -17.16
C VAL A 71 6.56 12.48 -16.45
N ASP A 72 6.54 12.18 -15.16
CA ASP A 72 7.72 11.98 -14.32
C ASP A 72 7.52 10.70 -13.49
N GLY A 73 8.25 9.65 -13.86
CA GLY A 73 8.06 8.29 -13.35
C GLY A 73 6.67 7.75 -13.63
N ASN A 74 6.00 7.26 -12.59
CA ASN A 74 4.64 6.68 -12.67
C ASN A 74 3.52 7.73 -12.68
N TYR A 75 3.85 9.02 -12.70
CA TYR A 75 2.86 10.07 -12.54
C TYR A 75 2.87 11.04 -13.71
N GLU A 76 1.69 11.45 -14.12
CA GLU A 76 1.50 12.66 -14.89
C GLU A 76 1.27 13.81 -13.91
N TRP A 77 2.10 14.83 -14.03
CA TRP A 77 2.01 16.05 -13.26
C TRP A 77 1.48 17.15 -14.15
N LYS A 78 0.52 17.93 -13.65
CA LYS A 78 -0.06 19.05 -14.37
C LYS A 78 0.05 20.33 -13.54
N CYS A 79 0.66 21.35 -14.12
CA CYS A 79 0.77 22.68 -13.52
C CYS A 79 -0.25 23.59 -14.20
N SER A 80 -1.32 23.98 -13.51
CA SER A 80 -2.42 24.78 -14.11
C SER A 80 -2.60 26.10 -13.39
N LYS A 81 -2.85 27.18 -14.15
CA LYS A 81 -3.31 28.46 -13.60
C LYS A 81 -4.80 28.59 -13.86
N ASN A 82 -5.60 28.59 -12.80
CA ASN A 82 -7.04 28.73 -12.88
C ASN A 82 -7.45 30.18 -13.16
N GLU A 83 -8.74 30.41 -13.47
CA GLU A 83 -9.28 31.74 -13.79
C GLU A 83 -9.07 32.77 -12.66
N ASP A 84 -9.10 32.33 -11.40
CA ASP A 84 -8.81 33.17 -10.22
C ASP A 84 -7.31 33.54 -10.08
N GLY A 85 -6.48 33.10 -11.02
CA GLY A 85 -5.03 33.30 -10.99
C GLY A 85 -4.29 32.37 -10.02
N GLN A 86 -4.97 31.41 -9.39
CA GLN A 86 -4.36 30.38 -8.55
C GLN A 86 -3.60 29.36 -9.40
N ILE A 87 -2.37 29.02 -9.00
CA ILE A 87 -1.60 27.95 -9.61
C ILE A 87 -1.80 26.67 -8.80
N VAL A 88 -2.17 25.57 -9.46
CA VAL A 88 -2.40 24.26 -8.87
C VAL A 88 -1.50 23.24 -9.55
N MET A 89 -0.79 22.45 -8.73
CA MET A 89 -0.07 21.27 -9.17
C MET A 89 -0.93 20.04 -8.89
N GLN A 90 -1.32 19.33 -9.95
CA GLN A 90 -2.09 18.08 -9.88
C GLN A 90 -1.19 16.89 -10.20
N LYS A 91 -1.47 15.77 -9.55
CA LYS A 91 -0.75 14.51 -9.72
C LYS A 91 -1.75 13.41 -10.03
N THR A 92 -1.57 12.72 -11.15
CA THR A 92 -2.37 11.56 -11.57
C THR A 92 -1.47 10.40 -11.91
N LEU A 93 -1.97 9.17 -11.77
CA LEU A 93 -1.24 8.00 -12.26
C LEU A 93 -1.16 8.05 -13.79
N ASN A 94 0.04 7.91 -14.32
CA ASN A 94 0.28 7.79 -15.75
C ASN A 94 -0.30 6.46 -16.25
N GLU A 95 -0.95 6.46 -17.41
CA GLU A 95 -1.47 5.24 -18.04
C GLU A 95 -0.37 4.18 -18.26
N ASN A 96 0.86 4.63 -18.54
CA ASN A 96 2.06 3.81 -18.72
C ASN A 96 2.89 3.66 -17.44
N ALA A 97 2.29 3.87 -16.26
CA ALA A 97 2.97 3.61 -15.00
C ALA A 97 3.43 2.13 -14.91
N LYS A 98 4.63 1.96 -14.37
CA LYS A 98 5.28 0.66 -14.15
C LYS A 98 4.75 -0.04 -12.90
N CYS A 99 4.91 -1.36 -12.89
CA CYS A 99 4.66 -2.21 -11.74
C CYS A 99 6.01 -2.62 -11.14
N ASP A 100 6.42 -1.94 -10.07
CA ASP A 100 7.79 -2.05 -9.54
C ASP A 100 8.83 -1.77 -10.65
N GLU A 101 9.55 -2.78 -11.11
CA GLU A 101 10.55 -2.68 -12.18
C GLU A 101 9.97 -2.99 -13.58
N HIS A 102 8.72 -3.47 -13.67
CA HIS A 102 8.13 -4.01 -14.89
C HIS A 102 7.38 -2.94 -15.70
N GLU A 103 7.64 -2.91 -17.00
CA GLU A 103 6.97 -2.00 -17.94
C GLU A 103 5.50 -2.39 -18.17
N ARG A 104 4.68 -1.45 -18.64
CA ARG A 104 3.29 -1.75 -19.03
C ARG A 104 3.24 -2.87 -20.07
N GLY A 105 2.41 -3.87 -19.82
CA GLY A 105 2.23 -5.06 -20.67
C GLY A 105 3.31 -6.12 -20.46
N GLU A 106 4.35 -5.86 -19.68
CA GLU A 106 5.31 -6.88 -19.28
C GLU A 106 4.63 -7.90 -18.37
N GLN A 107 4.98 -9.16 -18.57
CA GLN A 107 4.54 -10.26 -17.73
C GLN A 107 5.70 -10.84 -16.95
N TRP A 108 5.48 -11.10 -15.66
CA TRP A 108 6.48 -11.71 -14.79
C TRP A 108 5.83 -12.73 -13.87
N ARG A 109 6.64 -13.67 -13.40
CA ARG A 109 6.22 -14.68 -12.46
C ARG A 109 6.69 -14.32 -11.05
N GLU A 110 5.78 -14.32 -10.10
CA GLU A 110 6.09 -14.32 -8.66
C GLU A 110 5.64 -15.65 -8.06
N THR A 111 6.58 -16.49 -7.64
CA THR A 111 6.29 -17.82 -7.07
C THR A 111 5.39 -18.66 -7.99
N SER A 112 4.11 -18.84 -7.64
CA SER A 112 3.13 -19.62 -8.39
C SER A 112 2.17 -18.76 -9.21
N PHE A 113 2.43 -17.46 -9.38
CA PHE A 113 1.52 -16.53 -10.02
C PHE A 113 2.18 -15.83 -11.21
N LEU A 114 1.45 -15.71 -12.31
CA LEU A 114 1.81 -14.92 -13.49
C LEU A 114 1.06 -13.60 -13.43
N PHE A 115 1.80 -12.50 -13.39
CA PHE A 115 1.25 -11.15 -13.43
C PHE A 115 1.55 -10.47 -14.75
N GLU A 116 0.71 -9.49 -15.11
CA GLU A 116 0.94 -8.51 -16.17
C GLU A 116 0.82 -7.10 -15.59
N CYS A 117 1.68 -6.18 -16.04
CA CYS A 117 1.55 -4.78 -15.64
C CYS A 117 0.46 -4.10 -16.47
N GLY A 118 -0.68 -3.87 -15.84
CA GLY A 118 -1.81 -3.17 -16.42
C GLY A 118 -1.64 -1.64 -16.47
N ALA A 119 -2.63 -0.98 -17.07
CA ALA A 119 -2.71 0.47 -17.08
C ALA A 119 -2.63 1.05 -15.66
N GLY A 120 -1.92 2.17 -15.51
CA GLY A 120 -1.78 2.83 -14.21
C GLY A 120 -0.90 2.07 -13.20
N GLY A 121 -0.09 1.10 -13.65
CA GLY A 121 0.77 0.32 -12.76
C GLY A 121 0.01 -0.75 -11.96
N GLN A 122 -1.17 -1.18 -12.43
CA GLN A 122 -1.94 -2.21 -11.75
C GLN A 122 -1.35 -3.60 -12.04
N LYS A 123 -0.89 -4.33 -11.01
CA LYS A 123 -0.57 -5.75 -11.13
C LYS A 123 -1.84 -6.56 -11.42
N LYS A 124 -1.92 -7.20 -12.59
CA LYS A 124 -3.06 -8.05 -12.98
C LYS A 124 -2.66 -9.52 -12.93
N LEU A 125 -3.38 -10.34 -12.17
CA LEU A 125 -3.19 -11.79 -12.20
C LEU A 125 -3.71 -12.35 -13.52
N ILE A 126 -2.83 -13.01 -14.27
CA ILE A 126 -3.15 -13.66 -15.55
C ILE A 126 -3.36 -15.16 -15.35
N ALA A 127 -2.48 -15.79 -14.58
CA ALA A 127 -2.52 -17.23 -14.37
C ALA A 127 -1.84 -17.63 -13.06
N CYS A 128 -2.10 -18.87 -12.64
CA CYS A 128 -1.38 -19.55 -11.58
C CYS A 128 -0.62 -20.75 -12.15
N PHE A 129 0.39 -21.21 -11.45
CA PHE A 129 1.18 -22.39 -11.79
C PHE A 129 1.05 -23.46 -10.71
N GLY A 130 0.49 -24.60 -11.10
CA GLY A 130 0.37 -25.79 -10.26
C GLY A 130 1.64 -26.63 -10.24
N GLN A 131 1.50 -27.91 -9.85
CA GLN A 131 2.61 -28.86 -9.95
C GLN A 131 3.15 -28.94 -11.39
N ASN A 132 4.44 -29.24 -11.54
CA ASN A 132 5.12 -29.36 -12.84
C ASN A 132 5.00 -28.11 -13.75
N ASN A 133 4.81 -26.92 -13.17
CA ASN A 133 4.63 -25.66 -13.90
C ASN A 133 3.39 -25.62 -14.81
N GLU A 134 2.39 -26.44 -14.55
CA GLU A 134 1.13 -26.37 -15.31
C GLU A 134 0.44 -25.04 -15.10
N GLN A 135 0.24 -24.28 -16.18
CA GLN A 135 -0.47 -23.01 -16.15
C GLN A 135 -1.99 -23.23 -16.04
N ILE A 136 -2.63 -22.40 -15.22
CA ILE A 136 -4.08 -22.34 -15.00
C ILE A 136 -4.46 -20.87 -15.09
N ASN A 137 -5.20 -20.44 -16.13
CA ASN A 137 -5.55 -19.02 -16.23
C ASN A 137 -6.52 -18.62 -15.12
N VAL A 138 -6.55 -17.33 -14.80
CA VAL A 138 -7.47 -16.80 -13.79
C VAL A 138 -8.92 -17.16 -14.12
N GLY A 139 -9.67 -17.64 -13.13
CA GLY A 139 -11.05 -18.09 -13.29
C GLY A 139 -11.20 -19.49 -13.87
N GLU A 140 -10.13 -20.10 -14.37
CA GLU A 140 -10.13 -21.47 -14.86
C GLU A 140 -9.78 -22.47 -13.74
N SER A 141 -10.03 -23.74 -14.03
CA SER A 141 -9.57 -24.87 -13.22
C SER A 141 -8.95 -25.92 -14.11
N LYS A 142 -7.99 -26.67 -13.58
CA LYS A 142 -7.30 -27.73 -14.30
C LYS A 142 -7.14 -28.96 -13.42
N GLU A 143 -7.33 -30.13 -14.01
CA GLU A 143 -7.07 -31.40 -13.34
C GLU A 143 -5.56 -31.68 -13.27
N ILE A 144 -5.03 -31.82 -12.06
CA ILE A 144 -3.64 -32.17 -11.78
C ILE A 144 -3.63 -33.36 -10.82
N GLY A 145 -3.31 -34.55 -11.32
CA GLY A 145 -3.38 -35.78 -10.52
C GLY A 145 -4.79 -36.07 -10.00
N GLU A 146 -4.94 -36.25 -8.69
CA GLU A 146 -6.23 -36.45 -8.01
C GLU A 146 -6.97 -35.14 -7.68
N PHE A 147 -6.45 -33.98 -8.08
CA PHE A 147 -7.01 -32.68 -7.72
C PHE A 147 -7.55 -31.93 -8.93
N ILE A 148 -8.59 -31.13 -8.72
CA ILE A 148 -8.98 -30.01 -9.56
C ILE A 148 -8.40 -28.76 -8.91
N VAL A 149 -7.47 -28.13 -9.59
CA VAL A 149 -6.76 -26.94 -9.12
C VAL A 149 -7.36 -25.71 -9.78
N LYS A 150 -7.72 -24.70 -8.98
CA LYS A 150 -8.34 -23.44 -9.45
C LYS A 150 -7.43 -22.25 -9.16
N CYS A 151 -7.42 -21.30 -10.09
CA CYS A 151 -6.74 -20.02 -9.95
C CYS A 151 -7.77 -18.89 -9.82
N GLU A 152 -7.76 -18.16 -8.70
CA GLU A 152 -8.77 -17.14 -8.39
C GLU A 152 -8.15 -15.79 -8.06
N ASN A 153 -8.85 -14.74 -8.50
CA ASN A 153 -8.59 -13.35 -8.14
C ASN A 153 -9.85 -12.77 -7.49
N PHE A 154 -9.76 -12.41 -6.22
CA PHE A 154 -10.86 -11.84 -5.46
C PHE A 154 -10.93 -10.32 -5.64
N SER A 155 -12.12 -9.74 -5.49
CA SER A 155 -12.34 -8.30 -5.66
C SER A 155 -11.56 -7.42 -4.68
N ASN A 156 -11.13 -7.99 -3.54
CA ASN A 156 -10.26 -7.34 -2.56
C ASN A 156 -8.77 -7.37 -2.94
N GLY A 157 -8.40 -7.95 -4.09
CA GLY A 157 -7.02 -8.10 -4.55
C GLY A 157 -6.30 -9.34 -4.04
N THR A 158 -6.94 -10.18 -3.21
CA THR A 158 -6.37 -11.48 -2.84
C THR A 158 -6.30 -12.38 -4.06
N VAL A 159 -5.14 -13.01 -4.26
CA VAL A 159 -4.93 -14.04 -5.28
C VAL A 159 -4.77 -15.39 -4.61
N MET A 160 -5.36 -16.44 -5.19
CA MET A 160 -5.32 -17.78 -4.59
C MET A 160 -5.19 -18.87 -5.66
N ILE A 161 -4.33 -19.85 -5.37
CA ILE A 161 -4.34 -21.14 -6.04
C ILE A 161 -4.73 -22.20 -4.99
N HIS A 162 -5.76 -23.00 -5.28
CA HIS A 162 -6.20 -24.06 -4.38
C HIS A 162 -6.64 -25.29 -5.16
N GLY A 163 -6.58 -26.46 -4.53
CA GLY A 163 -6.94 -27.74 -5.13
C GLY A 163 -8.00 -28.46 -4.32
N VAL A 164 -9.04 -28.96 -4.98
CA VAL A 164 -10.06 -29.84 -4.41
C VAL A 164 -9.85 -31.24 -4.95
N ARG A 165 -10.01 -32.28 -4.11
CA ARG A 165 -9.89 -33.66 -4.58
C ARG A 165 -11.03 -33.97 -5.56
N LYS A 166 -10.72 -34.69 -6.65
CA LYS A 166 -11.72 -35.14 -7.62
C LYS A 166 -12.80 -35.95 -6.91
N GLY A 167 -14.06 -35.67 -7.22
CA GLY A 167 -15.21 -36.30 -6.58
C GLY A 167 -15.64 -35.69 -5.23
N THR A 168 -14.88 -34.73 -4.66
CA THR A 168 -15.33 -33.92 -3.51
C THR A 168 -15.76 -32.50 -3.92
N GLU A 169 -15.89 -32.23 -5.22
CA GLU A 169 -16.19 -30.92 -5.81
C GLU A 169 -17.51 -30.30 -5.32
N ASN A 170 -18.51 -31.15 -5.10
CA ASN A 170 -19.85 -30.77 -4.63
C ASN A 170 -20.01 -30.97 -3.12
N ALA A 171 -18.93 -31.16 -2.36
CA ALA A 171 -19.00 -30.96 -0.92
C ALA A 171 -19.23 -29.46 -0.69
N THR A 172 -20.50 -29.02 -0.84
CA THR A 172 -20.98 -27.64 -0.63
C THR A 172 -20.71 -27.11 0.77
N THR A 173 -20.24 -28.00 1.63
CA THR A 173 -19.51 -27.72 2.85
C THR A 173 -18.35 -28.70 2.78
N SER A 174 -17.13 -28.26 2.48
CA SER A 174 -15.99 -28.97 3.04
C SER A 174 -16.23 -28.86 4.53
N GLU A 175 -16.80 -29.91 5.14
CA GLU A 175 -16.94 -29.95 6.58
C GLU A 175 -15.52 -29.80 7.07
N VAL A 176 -15.29 -28.64 7.66
CA VAL A 176 -13.98 -28.28 8.16
C VAL A 176 -13.69 -29.29 9.26
N GLU A 177 -12.65 -30.08 9.07
CA GLU A 177 -12.25 -31.13 10.00
C GLU A 177 -10.84 -30.86 10.51
N CYS A 178 -10.62 -31.22 11.77
CA CYS A 178 -9.31 -31.25 12.38
C CYS A 178 -8.87 -32.71 12.53
N ILE A 179 -7.57 -32.96 12.31
CA ILE A 179 -6.98 -34.29 12.47
C ILE A 179 -6.18 -34.31 13.77
N ASP A 180 -6.41 -35.32 14.62
CA ASP A 180 -5.69 -35.46 15.89
C ASP A 180 -4.34 -36.18 15.76
N SER A 181 -3.63 -36.38 16.87
CA SER A 181 -2.31 -37.03 16.89
C SER A 181 -2.32 -38.50 16.42
N LYS A 182 -3.49 -39.15 16.41
CA LYS A 182 -3.70 -40.54 15.97
C LYS A 182 -4.19 -40.63 14.53
N GLY A 183 -4.49 -39.49 13.90
CA GLY A 183 -5.04 -39.43 12.55
C GLY A 183 -6.57 -39.53 12.50
N GLU A 184 -7.29 -39.41 13.62
CA GLU A 184 -8.75 -39.40 13.63
C GLU A 184 -9.28 -38.01 13.22
N HIS A 185 -10.40 -38.00 12.49
CA HIS A 185 -11.04 -36.80 11.95
C HIS A 185 -12.13 -36.28 12.90
N HIS A 186 -12.12 -34.96 13.15
CA HIS A 186 -13.02 -34.28 14.07
C HIS A 186 -13.70 -33.10 13.38
N ALA A 187 -15.04 -33.11 13.29
CA ALA A 187 -15.80 -32.05 12.66
C ALA A 187 -15.64 -30.68 13.36
N ALA A 188 -15.78 -29.59 12.63
CA ALA A 188 -15.80 -28.24 13.19
C ALA A 188 -16.85 -28.11 14.30
N GLY A 189 -16.45 -27.53 15.43
CA GLY A 189 -17.26 -27.40 16.65
C GLY A 189 -17.25 -28.64 17.56
N SER A 190 -16.71 -29.77 17.12
CA SER A 190 -16.51 -30.94 17.99
C SER A 190 -15.30 -30.75 18.92
N TRP A 191 -15.27 -31.53 19.99
CA TRP A 191 -14.16 -31.56 20.95
C TRP A 191 -13.76 -33.00 21.27
N TRP A 192 -12.49 -33.20 21.58
CA TRP A 192 -11.92 -34.52 21.87
C TRP A 192 -10.78 -34.42 22.89
N ILE A 193 -10.40 -35.56 23.46
CA ILE A 193 -9.27 -35.65 24.38
C ILE A 193 -8.04 -36.21 23.66
N ASP A 194 -7.12 -35.30 23.38
CA ASP A 194 -5.75 -35.46 22.89
C ASP A 194 -4.83 -36.21 23.86
N ASP A 195 -4.29 -37.39 23.53
CA ASP A 195 -3.29 -38.12 24.35
C ASP A 195 -3.63 -38.23 25.86
N GLN A 196 -4.93 -38.37 26.19
CA GLN A 196 -5.47 -38.37 27.57
C GLN A 196 -5.18 -37.10 28.40
N GLN A 197 -4.50 -36.09 27.84
CA GLN A 197 -4.02 -34.91 28.56
C GLN A 197 -4.59 -33.60 28.05
N TYR A 198 -5.03 -33.52 26.79
CA TYR A 198 -5.40 -32.25 26.17
C TYR A 198 -6.86 -32.28 25.71
N ASN A 199 -7.70 -31.45 26.31
CA ASN A 199 -9.03 -31.23 25.77
C ASN A 199 -8.93 -30.22 24.61
N LYS A 200 -9.31 -30.63 23.40
CA LYS A 200 -9.16 -29.85 22.16
C LYS A 200 -10.51 -29.64 21.49
N THR A 201 -10.61 -28.59 20.67
CA THR A 201 -11.75 -28.30 19.80
C THR A 201 -11.30 -27.95 18.38
N CYS A 202 -12.16 -28.19 17.39
CA CYS A 202 -11.92 -27.79 16.01
C CYS A 202 -12.66 -26.50 15.67
N SER A 203 -11.94 -25.44 15.25
CA SER A 203 -12.57 -24.20 14.81
C SER A 203 -13.32 -24.37 13.49
N SER A 204 -14.23 -23.45 13.18
CA SER A 204 -14.88 -23.37 11.86
C SER A 204 -13.93 -23.07 10.70
N SER A 205 -12.66 -22.77 10.97
CA SER A 205 -11.61 -22.57 9.97
C SER A 205 -10.60 -23.72 9.87
N GLY A 206 -10.76 -24.79 10.65
CA GLY A 206 -9.92 -25.99 10.59
C GLY A 206 -8.69 -25.90 11.48
N LYS A 207 -8.73 -24.98 12.44
CA LYS A 207 -7.67 -24.81 13.43
C LYS A 207 -8.01 -25.62 14.68
N THR A 208 -7.08 -26.48 15.08
CA THR A 208 -7.14 -27.16 16.37
C THR A 208 -6.78 -26.18 17.49
N GLU A 209 -7.65 -26.06 18.49
CA GLU A 209 -7.42 -25.23 19.68
C GLU A 209 -7.47 -26.09 20.95
N VAL A 210 -6.56 -25.84 21.90
CA VAL A 210 -6.59 -26.49 23.21
C VAL A 210 -7.53 -25.69 24.12
N LEU A 211 -8.41 -26.36 24.85
CA LEU A 211 -9.36 -25.76 25.79
C LEU A 211 -8.85 -25.83 27.24
N ASN A 212 -8.24 -26.95 27.63
CA ASN A 212 -7.69 -27.21 28.95
C ASN A 212 -6.78 -28.43 28.89
N CYS A 213 -5.96 -28.60 29.93
CA CYS A 213 -5.27 -29.85 30.19
C CYS A 213 -6.02 -30.69 31.22
N ILE A 214 -5.80 -32.00 31.20
CA ILE A 214 -6.39 -32.97 32.12
C ILE A 214 -5.24 -33.60 32.91
N ALA A 215 -5.23 -33.39 34.23
CA ALA A 215 -4.32 -34.05 35.14
C ALA A 215 -4.61 -35.56 35.21
N LYS A 216 -3.67 -36.35 35.75
CA LYS A 216 -3.81 -37.81 35.86
C LYS A 216 -5.04 -38.25 36.68
N ASP A 217 -5.52 -37.41 37.58
CA ASP A 217 -6.71 -37.63 38.41
C ASP A 217 -8.02 -37.19 37.72
N GLY A 218 -7.95 -36.69 36.48
CA GLY A 218 -9.09 -36.17 35.73
C GLY A 218 -9.37 -34.68 35.96
N THR A 219 -8.60 -33.97 36.77
CA THR A 219 -8.81 -32.54 37.02
C THR A 219 -8.53 -31.72 35.75
N LYS A 220 -9.49 -30.89 35.36
CA LYS A 220 -9.34 -29.95 34.24
C LYS A 220 -8.57 -28.71 34.70
N ILE A 221 -7.46 -28.44 34.06
CA ILE A 221 -6.57 -27.30 34.32
C ILE A 221 -6.79 -26.28 33.18
N PRO A 222 -7.38 -25.11 33.45
CA PRO A 222 -7.56 -24.08 32.44
C PRO A 222 -6.22 -23.58 31.89
N LEU A 223 -6.23 -23.10 30.64
CA LEU A 223 -5.03 -22.54 30.03
C LEU A 223 -4.61 -21.24 30.74
N ASN A 224 -3.30 -21.04 30.89
CA ASN A 224 -2.71 -19.85 31.52
C ASN A 224 -3.10 -19.61 32.98
N GLU A 225 -3.83 -20.53 33.61
CA GLU A 225 -4.22 -20.46 35.01
C GLU A 225 -3.42 -21.46 35.86
N GLU A 226 -3.47 -21.24 37.17
CA GLU A 226 -2.83 -22.08 38.17
C GLU A 226 -3.91 -22.71 39.04
N VAL A 227 -3.87 -24.04 39.16
CA VAL A 227 -4.83 -24.81 39.96
C VAL A 227 -4.09 -25.66 40.98
N ASN A 228 -4.46 -25.52 42.25
CA ASN A 228 -3.95 -26.37 43.34
C ASN A 228 -4.95 -27.49 43.60
N VAL A 229 -4.50 -28.75 43.48
CA VAL A 229 -5.29 -29.94 43.80
C VAL A 229 -4.52 -30.73 44.87
N GLY A 230 -5.02 -30.71 46.10
CA GLY A 230 -4.28 -31.23 47.26
C GLY A 230 -2.93 -30.52 47.42
N ASP A 231 -1.85 -31.29 47.53
CA ASP A 231 -0.48 -30.77 47.64
C ASP A 231 0.19 -30.51 46.27
N THR A 232 -0.52 -30.73 45.16
CA THR A 232 0.04 -30.59 43.81
C THR A 232 -0.47 -29.32 43.14
N LYS A 233 0.47 -28.55 42.61
CA LYS A 233 0.21 -27.32 41.86
C LYS A 233 0.35 -27.58 40.37
N TYR A 234 -0.72 -27.34 39.63
CA TYR A 234 -0.76 -27.46 38.18
C TYR A 234 -0.78 -26.08 37.53
N LYS A 235 0.01 -25.92 36.47
CA LYS A 235 0.02 -24.72 35.63
C LYS A 235 0.33 -25.13 34.20
N TYR A 236 -0.51 -24.71 33.26
CA TYR A 236 -0.22 -24.82 31.83
C TYR A 236 0.54 -23.57 31.38
N VAL A 237 1.70 -23.77 30.72
CA VAL A 237 2.57 -22.71 30.18
C VAL A 237 2.70 -22.90 28.68
#